data_AF-A0A0J8G0P2-F1
#
_entry.id   AF-A0A0J8G0P2-F1
#
_cell.length_a   1.000
_cell.length_b   1.000
_cell.length_c   1.000
_cell.angle_alpha   90.00
_cell.angle_beta   90.00
_cell.angle_gamma   90.00
#
_symmetry.space_group_name_H-M   'P 1'
#
loop_
_entity.id
_entity.type
_entity.pdbx_description
1 polymer ?
#
loop_
_entity_poly.entity_id
_entity_poly.type
_entity_poly.pdbx_seq_one_letter_code
_entity_poly.pdbx_strand_id
1 'polypeptide(L)'
;MDRGRQGKARSAQRGSINWPGTLLGGRPQCREDLLFHLRSRSAHELWLVIVDASASTRRHRALTDAKGLLAQLFDDAYRQRARMALLTASGQSPKWQVQGLKAAKSLTGWLDQLGAGGGTPLVAALTEARHWLVARRKRYPAEQQRLLLITDGRVKALAGLPELECAGLLVDIERGPIRLGRSQELAAGLQLDYWHIDTV
;
A
#
# COMPACT_ATOMS: atom_id res chain seq x y z
N MET A 1 42.90 13.70 10.65
CA MET A 1 41.58 14.19 11.13
C MET A 1 40.54 13.29 10.50
N ASP A 2 39.88 12.42 11.28
CA ASP A 2 38.71 11.67 10.81
C ASP A 2 37.82 11.34 12.01
N ARG A 3 36.70 12.03 12.15
CA ARG A 3 35.64 11.73 13.13
C ARG A 3 34.46 11.12 12.38
N GLY A 4 34.52 9.80 12.20
CA GLY A 4 33.43 8.99 11.68
C GLY A 4 32.39 8.68 12.76
N ARG A 5 31.19 9.21 12.54
CA ARG A 5 29.99 9.18 13.38
C ARG A 5 29.36 7.77 13.39
N GLN A 6 29.86 6.85 14.21
CA GLN A 6 29.17 5.58 14.50
C GLN A 6 29.00 5.38 16.00
N GLY A 7 27.75 5.46 16.45
CA GLY A 7 27.37 5.25 17.85
C GLY A 7 27.76 3.86 18.34
N LYS A 8 28.09 3.77 19.63
CA LYS A 8 28.45 2.52 20.33
C LYS A 8 27.47 1.40 19.97
N ALA A 9 27.94 0.41 19.21
CA ALA A 9 27.19 -0.80 18.92
C ALA A 9 26.99 -1.57 20.24
N ARG A 10 25.77 -1.54 20.79
CA ARG A 10 25.38 -2.40 21.91
C ARG A 10 25.14 -3.81 21.37
N SER A 11 25.76 -4.81 22.00
CA SER A 11 25.64 -6.22 21.66
C SER A 11 24.20 -6.71 21.86
N ALA A 12 23.52 -7.07 20.77
CA ALA A 12 22.23 -7.73 20.83
C ALA A 12 22.46 -9.25 20.90
N GLN A 13 22.01 -9.94 21.96
CA GLN A 13 22.34 -11.35 22.19
C GLN A 13 21.65 -12.37 21.26
N ARG A 14 20.75 -11.95 20.34
CA ARG A 14 20.06 -12.82 19.36
C ARG A 14 19.72 -12.08 18.06
N GLY A 15 20.08 -12.66 16.91
CA GLY A 15 19.78 -12.13 15.57
C GLY A 15 20.59 -12.80 14.45
N SER A 16 20.51 -12.29 13.22
CA SER A 16 21.43 -12.69 12.15
C SER A 16 22.80 -12.05 12.38
N ILE A 17 23.85 -12.88 12.40
CA ILE A 17 25.23 -12.45 12.66
C ILE A 17 25.66 -11.44 11.58
N ASN A 18 26.25 -10.33 12.01
CA ASN A 18 26.97 -9.40 11.16
C ASN A 18 28.39 -9.92 10.95
N TRP A 19 28.56 -10.87 10.03
CA TRP A 19 29.86 -11.46 9.73
C TRP A 19 30.92 -10.42 9.32
N PRO A 20 30.63 -9.43 8.45
CA PRO A 20 31.61 -8.40 8.11
C PRO A 20 32.06 -7.60 9.34
N GLY A 21 31.13 -7.10 10.16
CA GLY A 21 31.48 -6.35 11.37
C GLY A 21 32.23 -7.19 12.41
N THR A 22 31.86 -8.46 12.55
CA THR A 22 32.52 -9.41 13.48
C THR A 22 33.96 -9.67 13.04
N LEU A 23 34.18 -9.99 11.76
CA LEU A 23 35.51 -10.37 11.25
C LEU A 23 36.46 -9.18 11.12
N LEU A 24 35.95 -7.97 10.90
CA LEU A 24 36.75 -6.75 10.94
C LEU A 24 37.27 -6.43 12.36
N GLY A 25 36.65 -6.97 13.41
CA GLY A 25 37.13 -6.92 14.79
C GLY A 25 38.14 -8.00 15.16
N GLY A 26 38.47 -8.89 14.22
CA GLY A 26 39.33 -10.06 14.43
C GLY A 26 38.58 -11.38 14.36
N ARG A 27 39.29 -12.50 14.57
CA ARG A 27 38.69 -13.84 14.58
C ARG A 27 37.93 -14.03 15.90
N PRO A 28 36.60 -14.23 15.89
CA PRO A 28 35.83 -14.44 17.12
C PRO A 28 36.27 -15.74 17.81
N GLN A 29 36.46 -15.70 19.12
CA GLN A 29 36.87 -16.85 19.94
C GLN A 29 35.72 -17.37 20.82
N CYS A 30 34.80 -16.50 21.23
CA CYS A 30 33.59 -16.87 21.95
C CYS A 30 32.33 -16.27 21.32
N ARG A 31 31.16 -16.70 21.79
CA ARG A 31 29.86 -16.27 21.25
C ARG A 31 29.58 -14.78 21.51
N GLU A 32 30.18 -14.21 22.55
CA GLU A 32 30.04 -12.79 22.91
C GLU A 32 30.77 -11.86 21.92
N ASP A 33 31.76 -12.39 21.19
CA ASP A 33 32.49 -11.65 20.14
C ASP A 33 31.64 -11.45 18.87
N LEU A 34 30.54 -12.20 18.72
CA LEU A 34 29.68 -12.10 17.56
C LEU A 34 28.89 -10.78 17.60
N LEU A 35 29.11 -9.93 16.59
CA LEU A 35 28.24 -8.78 16.37
C LEU A 35 26.98 -9.23 15.66
N PHE A 36 25.82 -8.82 16.17
CA PHE A 36 24.54 -9.09 15.55
C PHE A 36 24.03 -7.84 14.84
N HIS A 37 23.38 -8.01 13.69
CA HIS A 37 22.66 -6.91 13.07
C HIS A 37 21.62 -6.38 14.07
N LEU A 38 21.71 -5.11 14.44
CA LEU A 38 20.62 -4.41 15.10
C LEU A 38 19.44 -4.44 14.13
N ARG A 39 18.42 -5.25 14.44
CA ARG A 39 17.12 -5.13 13.79
C ARG A 39 16.59 -3.74 14.14
N SER A 40 16.89 -2.73 13.34
CA SER A 40 16.00 -1.58 13.20
C SER A 40 14.72 -2.11 12.56
N ARG A 41 13.88 -2.75 13.39
CA ARG A 41 12.50 -3.05 13.04
C ARG A 41 11.77 -1.72 13.10
N SER A 42 11.94 -0.89 12.08
CA SER A 42 10.83 -0.03 11.69
C SER A 42 9.64 -0.96 11.50
N ALA A 43 8.51 -0.65 12.13
CA ALA A 43 7.26 -1.33 11.82
C ALA A 43 7.16 -1.38 10.28
N HIS A 44 7.13 -2.58 9.70
CA HIS A 44 7.00 -2.67 8.25
C HIS A 44 5.65 -2.05 7.92
N GLU A 45 5.64 -1.03 7.06
CA GLU A 45 4.38 -0.50 6.55
C GLU A 45 3.87 -1.44 5.47
N LEU A 46 2.55 -1.61 5.43
CA LEU A 46 1.82 -2.28 4.39
C LEU A 46 0.84 -1.30 3.77
N TRP A 47 1.01 -1.03 2.49
CA TRP A 47 0.10 -0.19 1.72
C TRP A 47 -0.82 -1.09 0.91
N LEU A 48 -2.10 -1.07 1.24
CA LEU A 48 -3.16 -1.69 0.45
C LEU A 48 -3.70 -0.63 -0.51
N VAL A 49 -3.65 -0.92 -1.79
CA VAL A 49 -4.21 -0.07 -2.84
C VAL A 49 -5.42 -0.77 -3.43
N ILE A 50 -6.57 -0.11 -3.42
CA ILE A 50 -7.81 -0.57 -4.06
C ILE A 50 -8.09 0.38 -5.22
N VAL A 51 -8.22 -0.17 -6.43
CA VAL A 51 -8.50 0.63 -7.63
C VAL A 51 -9.81 0.19 -8.24
N ASP A 52 -10.76 1.12 -8.34
CA ASP A 52 -11.98 0.97 -9.11
C ASP A 52 -11.69 1.24 -10.60
N ALA A 53 -11.58 0.16 -11.38
CA ALA A 53 -11.22 0.24 -12.78
C ALA A 53 -12.46 0.14 -13.68
N SER A 54 -13.46 0.98 -13.41
CA SER A 54 -14.69 1.03 -14.18
C SER A 54 -14.44 1.59 -15.60
N ALA A 55 -14.77 0.82 -16.64
CA ALA A 55 -14.64 1.27 -18.03
C ALA A 55 -15.72 2.28 -18.42
N SER A 56 -15.33 3.52 -18.75
CA SER A 56 -16.15 4.40 -19.59
C SER A 56 -15.24 5.32 -20.39
N THR A 57 -15.61 5.53 -21.64
CA THR A 57 -14.88 6.28 -22.67
C THR A 57 -14.59 7.74 -22.30
N ARG A 58 -15.33 8.33 -21.36
CA ARG A 58 -15.07 9.69 -20.81
C ARG A 58 -13.87 9.73 -19.85
N ARG A 59 -13.32 8.58 -19.45
CA ARG A 59 -12.33 8.40 -18.37
C ARG A 59 -10.87 8.31 -18.83
N HIS A 60 -10.56 8.44 -20.13
CA HIS A 60 -9.17 8.28 -20.60
C HIS A 60 -8.18 9.23 -19.92
N ARG A 61 -8.55 10.50 -19.68
CA ARG A 61 -7.67 11.45 -18.96
C ARG A 61 -7.54 11.13 -17.47
N ALA A 62 -8.66 10.94 -16.77
CA ALA A 62 -8.65 10.59 -15.34
C ALA A 62 -7.88 9.29 -15.05
N LEU A 63 -7.96 8.32 -15.96
CA LEU A 63 -7.23 7.06 -15.88
C LEU A 63 -5.73 7.24 -16.10
N THR A 64 -5.32 8.11 -17.03
CA THR A 64 -3.89 8.44 -17.23
C THR A 64 -3.30 9.07 -15.97
N ASP A 65 -4.01 10.02 -15.35
CA ASP A 65 -3.54 10.67 -14.12
C ASP A 65 -3.49 9.67 -12.96
N ALA A 66 -4.49 8.79 -12.84
CA ALA A 66 -4.50 7.71 -11.86
C ALA A 66 -3.31 6.74 -12.06
N LYS A 67 -2.96 6.41 -13.31
CA LYS A 67 -1.76 5.61 -13.62
C LYS A 67 -0.49 6.32 -13.20
N GLY A 68 -0.38 7.63 -13.44
CA GLY A 68 0.75 8.45 -13.01
C GLY A 68 0.90 8.48 -11.48
N LEU A 69 -0.20 8.71 -10.76
CA LEU A 69 -0.24 8.66 -9.29
C LEU A 69 0.15 7.28 -8.75
N LEU A 70 -0.40 6.21 -9.33
CA LEU A 70 -0.09 4.84 -8.92
C LEU A 70 1.38 4.47 -9.19
N ALA A 71 1.94 4.93 -10.32
CA ALA A 71 3.36 4.72 -10.62
C ALA A 71 4.27 5.40 -9.58
N GLN A 72 3.99 6.66 -9.24
CA GLN A 72 4.71 7.37 -8.18
C GLN A 72 4.56 6.69 -6.82
N LEU A 73 3.34 6.28 -6.46
CA LEU A 73 3.07 5.56 -5.22
C LEU A 73 3.86 4.24 -5.13
N PHE A 74 3.92 3.47 -6.22
CA PHE A 74 4.67 2.21 -6.23
C PHE A 74 6.18 2.43 -6.10
N ASP A 75 6.71 3.49 -6.71
CA ASP A 75 8.11 3.89 -6.54
C ASP A 75 8.40 4.36 -5.12
N ASP A 76 7.50 5.11 -4.50
CA ASP A 76 7.63 5.56 -3.11
C ASP A 76 7.58 4.38 -2.14
N ALA A 77 6.64 3.45 -2.33
CA ALA A 77 6.55 2.22 -1.55
C ALA A 77 7.84 1.39 -1.66
N TYR A 78 8.43 1.33 -2.86
CA TYR A 78 9.70 0.66 -3.10
C TYR A 78 10.85 1.34 -2.34
N ARG A 79 10.96 2.67 -2.43
CA ARG A 79 11.98 3.46 -1.71
C ARG A 79 11.87 3.32 -0.20
N GLN A 80 10.64 3.34 0.32
CA GLN A 80 10.34 3.20 1.75
C GLN A 80 10.43 1.74 2.24
N ARG A 81 10.68 0.78 1.33
CA ARG A 81 10.66 -0.66 1.60
C ARG A 81 9.35 -1.12 2.25
N ALA A 82 8.26 -0.43 1.92
CA ALA A 82 6.92 -0.82 2.31
C ALA A 82 6.52 -2.10 1.57
N ARG A 83 5.69 -2.91 2.22
CA ARG A 83 4.99 -4.01 1.57
C ARG A 83 3.79 -3.45 0.85
N MET A 84 3.43 -4.05 -0.27
CA MET A 84 2.25 -3.65 -1.02
C MET A 84 1.27 -4.80 -1.17
N ALA A 85 0.00 -4.44 -1.18
CA ALA A 85 -1.08 -5.26 -1.68
C ALA A 85 -1.93 -4.41 -2.63
N LEU A 86 -2.39 -5.01 -3.72
CA LEU A 86 -3.12 -4.32 -4.76
C LEU A 86 -4.35 -5.14 -5.14
N LEU A 87 -5.51 -4.51 -5.01
CA LEU A 87 -6.82 -5.09 -5.30
C LEU A 87 -7.51 -4.23 -6.37
N THR A 88 -7.98 -4.86 -7.43
CA THR A 88 -8.72 -4.18 -8.49
C THR A 88 -10.19 -4.56 -8.41
N ALA A 89 -11.07 -3.57 -8.37
CA ALA A 89 -12.50 -3.75 -8.53
C ALA A 89 -12.84 -3.51 -10.01
N SER A 90 -12.91 -4.58 -10.80
CA SER A 90 -13.33 -4.54 -12.21
C SER A 90 -14.04 -5.82 -12.63
N GLY A 91 -14.97 -5.73 -13.57
CA GLY A 91 -15.69 -6.91 -14.05
C GLY A 91 -16.76 -7.36 -13.06
N GLN A 92 -16.82 -8.67 -12.85
CA GLN A 92 -17.83 -9.33 -12.00
C GLN A 92 -17.34 -9.56 -10.56
N SER A 93 -16.03 -9.57 -10.33
CA SER A 93 -15.44 -9.85 -9.02
C SER A 93 -14.13 -9.09 -8.78
N PRO A 94 -13.81 -8.75 -7.52
CA PRO A 94 -12.51 -8.20 -7.15
C PRO A 94 -11.36 -9.15 -7.50
N LYS A 95 -10.21 -8.59 -7.89
CA LYS A 95 -9.00 -9.34 -8.25
C LYS A 95 -7.75 -8.80 -7.56
N TRP A 96 -7.07 -9.67 -6.81
CA TRP A 96 -5.76 -9.35 -6.26
C TRP A 96 -4.68 -9.44 -7.33
N GLN A 97 -3.85 -8.42 -7.40
CA GLN A 97 -2.69 -8.36 -8.29
C GLN A 97 -1.41 -8.68 -7.53
N VAL A 98 -1.32 -8.19 -6.29
CA VAL A 98 -0.21 -8.41 -5.37
C VAL A 98 -0.76 -8.52 -3.95
N GLN A 99 -0.20 -9.42 -3.13
CA GLN A 99 -0.62 -9.61 -1.74
C GLN A 99 0.57 -9.62 -0.78
N GLY A 100 0.89 -8.46 -0.20
CA GLY A 100 1.86 -8.34 0.88
C GLY A 100 3.31 -8.68 0.49
N LEU A 101 3.65 -8.51 -0.79
CA LEU A 101 5.02 -8.61 -1.30
C LEU A 101 5.76 -7.29 -1.07
N LYS A 102 7.09 -7.30 -1.11
CA LYS A 102 7.85 -6.04 -1.24
C LYS A 102 7.40 -5.36 -2.53
N ALA A 103 7.26 -4.03 -2.51
CA ALA A 103 6.96 -3.29 -3.72
C ALA A 103 7.92 -3.74 -4.84
N ALA A 104 7.37 -4.07 -5.99
CA ALA A 104 8.12 -4.62 -7.11
C ALA A 104 7.79 -3.80 -8.35
N LYS A 105 8.82 -3.55 -9.16
CA LYS A 105 8.67 -2.89 -10.47
C LYS A 105 7.77 -3.67 -11.44
N SER A 106 7.38 -4.91 -11.11
CA SER A 106 6.54 -5.78 -11.94
C SER A 106 5.09 -5.29 -12.12
N LEU A 107 4.66 -4.25 -11.40
CA LEU A 107 3.31 -3.70 -11.50
C LEU A 107 3.09 -2.74 -12.68
N THR A 108 4.14 -2.37 -13.42
CA THR A 108 4.03 -1.51 -14.61
C THR A 108 3.17 -2.15 -15.71
N GLY A 109 3.38 -3.44 -16.00
CA GLY A 109 2.56 -4.14 -17.01
C GLY A 109 1.08 -4.29 -16.61
N TRP A 110 0.78 -4.29 -15.31
CA TRP A 110 -0.60 -4.24 -14.82
C TRP A 110 -1.23 -2.86 -15.00
N LEU A 111 -0.46 -1.78 -14.75
CA LEU A 111 -0.93 -0.40 -14.95
C LEU A 111 -1.39 -0.17 -16.40
N ASP A 112 -0.72 -0.79 -17.38
CA ASP A 112 -1.10 -0.68 -18.79
C ASP A 112 -2.48 -1.30 -19.08
N GLN A 113 -2.81 -2.40 -18.41
CA GLN A 113 -4.07 -3.12 -18.55
C GLN A 113 -5.23 -2.52 -17.73
N LEU A 114 -4.94 -1.55 -16.86
CA LEU A 114 -5.94 -0.85 -16.06
C LEU A 114 -6.91 -0.10 -16.99
N GLY A 115 -8.21 -0.40 -16.87
CA GLY A 115 -9.30 0.19 -17.66
C GLY A 115 -10.07 -0.78 -18.57
N ALA A 116 -9.63 -2.04 -18.68
CA ALA A 116 -10.32 -3.07 -19.46
C ALA A 116 -11.37 -3.82 -18.63
N GLY A 117 -12.59 -3.26 -18.46
CA GLY A 117 -13.68 -4.02 -17.84
C GLY A 117 -14.94 -3.22 -17.48
N GLY A 118 -16.12 -3.80 -17.75
CA GLY A 118 -17.41 -3.28 -17.30
C GLY A 118 -17.76 -3.71 -15.88
N GLY A 119 -18.64 -2.97 -15.20
CA GLY A 119 -19.09 -3.27 -13.82
C GLY A 119 -18.07 -2.93 -12.73
N THR A 120 -18.56 -2.56 -11.54
CA THR A 120 -17.74 -2.22 -10.37
C THR A 120 -18.25 -2.96 -9.13
N PRO A 121 -17.60 -4.05 -8.72
CA PRO A 121 -17.93 -4.75 -7.48
C PRO A 121 -17.19 -4.11 -6.28
N LEU A 122 -17.27 -2.78 -6.10
CA LEU A 122 -16.45 -2.08 -5.10
C LEU A 122 -16.74 -2.55 -3.67
N VAL A 123 -18.02 -2.73 -3.31
CA VAL A 123 -18.40 -3.22 -1.98
C VAL A 123 -17.81 -4.61 -1.72
N ALA A 124 -17.80 -5.49 -2.73
CA ALA A 124 -17.18 -6.80 -2.62
C ALA A 124 -15.65 -6.70 -2.45
N ALA A 125 -15.00 -5.79 -3.19
CA ALA A 125 -13.56 -5.53 -3.05
C ALA A 125 -13.21 -5.02 -1.64
N LEU A 126 -13.98 -4.08 -1.10
CA LEU A 126 -13.79 -3.56 0.26
C LEU A 126 -14.02 -4.66 1.31
N THR A 127 -15.01 -5.52 1.10
CA THR A 127 -15.29 -6.65 2.01
C THR A 127 -14.14 -7.64 2.03
N GLU A 128 -13.61 -8.00 0.86
CA GLU A 128 -12.46 -8.88 0.74
C GLU A 128 -11.20 -8.25 1.33
N ALA A 129 -10.98 -6.96 1.09
CA ALA A 129 -9.90 -6.18 1.69
C ALA A 129 -9.98 -6.22 3.22
N ARG A 130 -11.17 -6.02 3.82
CA ARG A 130 -11.36 -6.10 5.27
C ARG A 130 -10.92 -7.47 5.81
N HIS A 131 -11.41 -8.56 5.21
CA HIS A 131 -11.04 -9.92 5.64
C HIS A 131 -9.53 -10.14 5.58
N TRP A 132 -8.90 -9.67 4.50
CA TRP A 132 -7.45 -9.80 4.32
C TRP A 132 -6.66 -8.95 5.33
N LEU A 133 -7.05 -7.70 5.57
CA LEU A 133 -6.42 -6.81 6.56
C LEU A 133 -6.50 -7.38 7.98
N VAL A 134 -7.66 -7.91 8.38
CA VAL A 134 -7.86 -8.55 9.68
C VAL A 134 -6.96 -9.77 9.85
N ALA A 135 -6.93 -10.67 8.84
CA ALA A 135 -6.06 -11.84 8.87
C ALA A 135 -4.57 -11.43 8.92
N ARG A 136 -4.20 -10.39 8.18
CA ARG A 136 -2.84 -9.86 8.12
C ARG A 136 -2.41 -9.25 9.46
N ARG A 137 -3.28 -8.50 10.12
CA ARG A 137 -3.02 -7.89 11.44
C ARG A 137 -2.80 -8.96 12.51
N LYS A 138 -3.58 -10.05 12.48
CA LYS A 138 -3.36 -11.21 13.37
C LYS A 138 -1.98 -11.84 13.15
N ARG A 139 -1.53 -11.94 11.89
CA ARG A 139 -0.24 -12.53 11.54
C ARG A 139 0.97 -11.61 11.81
N TYR A 140 0.79 -10.30 11.65
CA TYR A 140 1.84 -9.29 11.80
C TYR A 140 1.32 -8.09 12.63
N PRO A 141 1.21 -8.23 13.97
CA PRO A 141 0.58 -7.22 14.82
C PRO A 141 1.37 -5.89 14.90
N ALA A 142 2.66 -5.91 14.57
CA ALA A 142 3.50 -4.72 14.51
C ALA A 142 3.57 -4.07 13.11
N GLU A 143 2.88 -4.61 12.10
CA GLU A 143 2.81 -4.06 10.73
C GLU A 143 1.76 -2.95 10.69
N GLN A 144 2.13 -1.75 10.27
CA GLN A 144 1.18 -0.63 10.13
C GLN A 144 0.49 -0.74 8.78
N GLN A 145 -0.84 -0.83 8.79
CA GLN A 145 -1.66 -0.97 7.59
C GLN A 145 -2.19 0.39 7.17
N ARG A 146 -1.99 0.74 5.90
CA ARG A 146 -2.55 1.95 5.28
C ARG A 146 -3.34 1.56 4.03
N LEU A 147 -4.47 2.23 3.82
CA LEU A 147 -5.32 2.02 2.65
C LEU A 147 -5.27 3.23 1.72
N LEU A 148 -5.17 2.99 0.42
CA LEU A 148 -5.44 3.96 -0.62
C LEU A 148 -6.56 3.42 -1.51
N LEU A 149 -7.69 4.12 -1.58
CA LEU A 149 -8.81 3.78 -2.45
C LEU A 149 -8.88 4.80 -3.59
N ILE A 150 -8.82 4.35 -4.84
CA ILE A 150 -8.95 5.21 -6.01
C ILE A 150 -10.25 4.88 -6.72
N THR A 151 -11.15 5.85 -6.88
CA THR A 151 -12.46 5.67 -7.51
C THR A 151 -12.96 6.97 -8.14
N ASP A 152 -13.85 6.85 -9.13
CA ASP A 152 -14.55 7.98 -9.77
C ASP A 152 -15.92 8.27 -9.12
N GLY A 153 -16.20 7.68 -7.95
CA GLY A 153 -17.40 7.96 -7.16
C GLY A 153 -18.68 7.35 -7.72
N ARG A 154 -18.63 6.60 -8.82
CA ARG A 154 -19.85 6.10 -9.50
C ARG A 154 -20.39 4.80 -8.92
N VAL A 155 -20.16 4.58 -7.63
CA VAL A 155 -20.72 3.47 -6.87
C VAL A 155 -22.23 3.67 -6.79
N LYS A 156 -23.00 2.65 -7.20
CA LYS A 156 -24.47 2.71 -7.22
C LYS A 156 -25.10 2.45 -5.84
N ALA A 157 -24.42 1.72 -4.97
CA ALA A 157 -24.91 1.36 -3.64
C ALA A 157 -23.81 1.56 -2.60
N LEU A 158 -24.05 2.49 -1.67
CA LEU A 158 -23.22 2.76 -0.49
C LEU A 158 -23.67 1.93 0.73
N ALA A 159 -24.71 1.10 0.58
CA ALA A 159 -25.18 0.25 1.65
C ALA A 159 -24.22 -0.93 1.89
N GLY A 160 -23.97 -1.26 3.16
CA GLY A 160 -23.14 -2.42 3.54
C GLY A 160 -21.64 -2.20 3.40
N LEU A 161 -21.17 -0.94 3.50
CA LEU A 161 -19.73 -0.66 3.54
C LEU A 161 -19.10 -1.33 4.77
N PRO A 162 -18.00 -2.06 4.60
CA PRO A 162 -17.29 -2.68 5.71
C PRO A 162 -16.51 -1.64 6.52
N GLU A 163 -16.43 -1.84 7.82
CA GLU A 163 -15.55 -1.04 8.67
C GLU A 163 -14.09 -1.47 8.47
N LEU A 164 -13.24 -0.52 8.08
CA LEU A 164 -11.83 -0.72 7.81
C LEU A 164 -11.02 -0.14 8.97
N GLU A 165 -10.50 -1.02 9.83
CA GLU A 165 -9.68 -0.62 10.98
C GLU A 165 -8.24 -0.22 10.54
N CYS A 166 -8.09 0.71 9.61
CA CYS A 166 -6.80 1.23 9.17
C CYS A 166 -6.93 2.67 8.70
N ALA A 167 -5.88 3.46 8.90
CA ALA A 167 -5.81 4.79 8.30
C ALA A 167 -5.78 4.67 6.77
N GLY A 168 -6.45 5.58 6.08
CA GLY A 168 -6.43 5.57 4.63
C GLY A 168 -7.02 6.80 3.97
N LEU A 169 -6.78 6.87 2.68
CA LEU A 169 -7.12 7.98 1.82
C LEU A 169 -7.96 7.49 0.64
N LEU A 170 -9.06 8.18 0.37
CA LEU A 170 -9.83 8.04 -0.86
C LEU A 170 -9.39 9.13 -1.83
N VAL A 171 -8.90 8.71 -2.99
CA VAL A 171 -8.57 9.57 -4.12
C VAL A 171 -9.71 9.56 -5.11
N ASP A 172 -10.37 10.70 -5.22
CA ASP A 172 -11.44 10.93 -6.18
C ASP A 172 -10.86 11.37 -7.52
N ILE A 173 -11.10 10.54 -8.53
CA ILE A 173 -10.69 10.79 -9.91
C ILE A 173 -11.89 11.26 -10.77
N GLU A 174 -13.02 11.64 -10.16
CA GLU A 174 -14.18 12.17 -10.88
C GLU A 174 -13.89 13.53 -11.53
N ARG A 175 -13.68 13.53 -12.85
CA ARG A 175 -13.61 14.76 -13.65
C ARG A 175 -14.81 14.88 -14.56
N GLY A 176 -15.98 15.15 -13.96
CA GLY A 176 -17.23 15.41 -14.66
C GLY A 176 -17.68 16.87 -14.54
N PRO A 177 -18.46 17.41 -15.51
CA PRO A 177 -19.02 18.76 -15.41
C PRO A 177 -19.99 18.94 -14.23
N ILE A 178 -20.51 17.83 -13.70
CA ILE A 178 -21.34 17.77 -12.50
C ILE A 178 -20.68 16.79 -11.55
N ARG A 179 -20.31 17.25 -10.36
CA ARG A 179 -19.77 16.42 -9.28
C ARG A 179 -20.94 15.73 -8.57
N LEU A 180 -20.89 14.42 -8.44
CA LEU A 180 -21.97 13.67 -7.79
C LEU A 180 -21.82 13.58 -6.27
N GLY A 181 -20.67 13.99 -5.70
CA GLY A 181 -20.41 14.02 -4.25
C GLY A 181 -20.29 12.65 -3.58
N ARG A 182 -20.53 11.57 -4.31
CA ARG A 182 -20.56 10.19 -3.80
C ARG A 182 -19.22 9.68 -3.30
N SER A 183 -18.11 10.13 -3.87
CA SER A 183 -16.76 9.81 -3.36
C SER A 183 -16.55 10.35 -1.95
N GLN A 184 -17.11 11.52 -1.63
CA GLN A 184 -17.02 12.10 -0.30
C GLN A 184 -17.91 11.36 0.70
N GLU A 185 -19.13 10.97 0.29
CA GLU A 185 -20.01 10.10 1.08
C GLU A 185 -19.36 8.73 1.36
N LEU A 186 -18.69 8.16 0.36
CA LEU A 186 -17.94 6.91 0.48
C LEU A 186 -16.77 7.03 1.46
N ALA A 187 -15.99 8.12 1.35
CA ALA A 187 -14.90 8.40 2.27
C ALA A 187 -15.42 8.52 3.71
N ALA A 188 -16.51 9.26 3.92
CA ALA A 188 -17.15 9.40 5.23
C ALA A 188 -17.66 8.04 5.76
N GLY A 189 -18.32 7.24 4.92
CA GLY A 189 -18.83 5.92 5.28
C GLY A 189 -17.73 4.89 5.62
N LEU A 190 -16.54 5.05 5.03
CA LEU A 190 -15.36 4.23 5.31
C LEU A 190 -14.41 4.85 6.35
N GLN A 191 -14.71 6.05 6.85
CA GLN A 191 -13.85 6.84 7.74
C GLN A 191 -12.44 7.06 7.15
N LEU A 192 -12.38 7.34 5.85
CA LEU A 192 -11.14 7.66 5.13
C LEU A 192 -11.01 9.17 4.94
N ASP A 193 -9.77 9.64 4.90
CA ASP A 193 -9.50 10.99 4.40
C ASP A 193 -9.93 11.09 2.94
N TYR A 194 -10.33 12.27 2.50
CA TYR A 194 -10.77 12.52 1.13
C TYR A 194 -9.80 13.46 0.42
N TRP A 195 -9.38 13.09 -0.79
CA TRP A 195 -8.60 13.96 -1.66
C TRP A 195 -9.09 13.86 -3.09
N HIS A 196 -9.33 15.00 -3.73
CA HIS A 196 -9.70 15.06 -5.14
C HIS A 196 -8.46 15.35 -5.99
N ILE A 197 -8.31 14.63 -7.11
CA ILE A 197 -7.08 14.66 -7.92
C ILE A 197 -6.75 16.03 -8.54
N ASP A 198 -7.75 16.90 -8.70
CA ASP A 198 -7.58 18.29 -9.20
C ASP A 198 -7.27 19.33 -8.11
N THR A 199 -7.12 18.94 -6.84
CA THR A 199 -6.91 19.91 -5.75
C THR A 199 -5.45 20.40 -5.64
N VAL A 200 -4.75 20.52 -6.77
CA VAL A 200 -3.34 20.95 -6.87
C VAL A 200 -3.25 22.36 -7.40
#